data_AF-K6CI47-F1
#
_entry.id   AF-K6CI47-F1
#
_cell.length_a   1.000
_cell.length_b   1.000
_cell.length_c   1.000
_cell.angle_alpha   90.00
_cell.angle_beta   90.00
_cell.angle_gamma   90.00
#
_symmetry.space_group_name_H-M   'P 1'
#
loop_
_entity.id
_entity.type
_entity.pdbx_description
1 polymer ?
#
loop_
_entity_poly.entity_id
_entity_poly.type
_entity_poly.pdbx_seq_one_letter_code
_entity_poly.pdbx_strand_id
1 'polypeptide(L)'
;MLNLKEVTELLKDEGITDSEQVVIRWILDGKLRAKRTKNLNIDYLISPGELASFILKKQIEDRCRQFGVDFHHWEKTFYENKQLKEENEELKTKVRIEQTKVRGLKRMLQAEYALADPPPLTYATLLGLEMDPDKEIMKKEFKKILKALHPDRGGDERLFRVFYEHYTKAK
;
A
#
# COMPACT_ATOMS: atom_id res chain seq x y z
N MET A 1 -29.69 -2.96 -31.60
CA MET A 1 -29.48 -1.51 -31.84
C MET A 1 -30.80 -0.85 -31.52
N LEU A 2 -30.78 0.22 -30.73
CA LEU A 2 -31.98 0.88 -30.23
C LEU A 2 -32.21 2.17 -31.02
N ASN A 3 -33.47 2.47 -31.29
CA ASN A 3 -33.86 3.74 -31.89
C ASN A 3 -33.92 4.86 -30.84
N LEU A 4 -34.10 6.11 -31.29
CA LEU A 4 -34.13 7.27 -30.41
C LEU A 4 -35.27 7.21 -29.36
N LYS A 5 -36.43 6.68 -29.74
CA LYS A 5 -37.61 6.59 -28.85
C LYS A 5 -37.38 5.57 -27.74
N GLU A 6 -36.94 4.37 -28.11
CA GLU A 6 -36.57 3.30 -27.19
C GLU A 6 -35.48 3.76 -26.21
N VAL A 7 -34.47 4.50 -26.71
CA VAL A 7 -33.43 5.07 -25.86
C VAL A 7 -34.02 6.09 -24.88
N THR A 8 -34.94 6.94 -25.34
CA THR A 8 -35.54 7.98 -24.49
C THR A 8 -36.45 7.37 -23.42
N GLU A 9 -37.18 6.30 -23.74
CA GLU A 9 -37.96 5.53 -22.75
C GLU A 9 -37.05 4.91 -21.70
N LEU A 10 -35.97 4.24 -22.10
CA LEU A 10 -35.01 3.66 -21.16
C LEU A 10 -34.33 4.72 -20.28
N LEU A 11 -33.99 5.88 -20.84
CA LEU A 11 -33.41 6.99 -20.06
C LEU A 11 -34.42 7.62 -19.10
N LYS A 12 -35.71 7.58 -19.44
CA LYS A 12 -36.79 8.05 -18.58
C LYS A 12 -37.01 7.10 -17.40
N ASP A 13 -37.01 5.80 -17.66
CA ASP A 13 -37.14 4.76 -16.61
C ASP A 13 -35.99 4.83 -15.60
N GLU A 14 -34.78 5.18 -16.06
CA GLU A 14 -33.61 5.41 -15.22
C GLU A 14 -33.57 6.81 -14.57
N GLY A 15 -34.60 7.63 -14.78
CA GLY A 15 -34.73 8.96 -14.18
C GLY A 15 -33.77 10.03 -14.71
N ILE A 16 -33.17 9.82 -15.89
CA ILE A 16 -32.15 10.70 -16.47
C ILE A 16 -32.77 11.81 -17.32
N THR A 17 -33.63 11.47 -18.28
CA THR A 17 -34.33 12.44 -19.15
C THR A 17 -35.54 11.79 -19.82
N ASP A 18 -36.59 12.57 -20.04
CA ASP A 18 -37.79 12.17 -20.80
C ASP A 18 -37.89 12.86 -22.17
N SER A 19 -36.91 13.73 -22.51
CA SER A 19 -36.91 14.53 -23.73
C SER A 19 -36.00 13.97 -24.82
N GLU A 20 -36.58 13.60 -25.96
CA GLU A 20 -35.83 13.16 -27.16
C GLU A 20 -34.86 14.25 -27.66
N GLN A 21 -35.21 15.53 -27.50
CA GLN A 21 -34.36 16.65 -27.92
C GLN A 21 -33.05 16.71 -27.12
N VAL A 22 -33.10 16.40 -25.83
CA VAL A 22 -31.92 16.33 -24.96
C VAL A 22 -31.02 15.18 -25.40
N VAL A 23 -31.61 14.03 -25.73
CA VAL A 23 -30.87 12.86 -26.24
C VAL A 23 -30.18 13.19 -27.56
N ILE A 24 -30.89 13.83 -28.51
CA ILE A 24 -30.31 14.30 -29.78
C ILE A 24 -29.13 15.24 -29.50
N ARG A 25 -29.28 16.18 -28.56
CA ARG A 25 -28.20 17.10 -28.20
C ARG A 25 -26.97 16.37 -27.66
N TRP A 26 -27.14 15.34 -26.83
CA TRP A 26 -26.00 14.53 -26.36
C TRP A 26 -25.31 13.74 -27.47
N ILE A 27 -26.06 13.30 -28.47
CA ILE A 27 -25.48 12.67 -29.66
C ILE A 27 -24.66 13.70 -30.46
N LEU A 28 -25.21 14.91 -30.66
CA LEU A 28 -24.52 15.99 -31.38
C LEU A 28 -23.28 16.50 -30.63
N ASP A 29 -23.35 16.61 -29.30
CA ASP A 29 -22.23 16.96 -28.42
C ASP A 29 -21.15 15.84 -28.36
N GLY A 30 -21.40 14.68 -28.97
CA GLY A 30 -20.49 13.52 -28.94
C GLY A 30 -20.46 12.77 -27.60
N LYS A 31 -21.37 13.09 -26.68
CA LYS A 31 -21.47 12.43 -25.36
C LYS A 31 -22.10 11.03 -25.45
N LEU A 32 -22.96 10.81 -26.44
CA LEU A 32 -23.60 9.53 -26.73
C LEU A 32 -23.32 9.11 -28.17
N ARG A 33 -22.64 7.98 -28.36
CA ARG A 33 -22.29 7.49 -29.70
C ARG A 33 -23.52 6.87 -30.37
N ALA A 34 -23.90 7.44 -31.52
CA ALA A 34 -24.97 6.92 -32.36
C ALA A 34 -24.55 6.85 -33.83
N LYS A 35 -25.14 5.92 -34.57
CA LYS A 35 -25.02 5.84 -36.04
C LYS A 35 -26.25 6.51 -36.66
N ARG A 36 -26.03 7.40 -37.64
CA ARG A 36 -27.14 7.91 -38.47
C ARG A 36 -27.56 6.84 -39.47
N THR A 37 -28.86 6.64 -39.59
CA THR A 37 -29.43 5.87 -40.71
C THR A 37 -29.41 6.71 -41.99
N LYS A 38 -29.45 6.04 -43.15
CA LYS A 38 -29.43 6.70 -44.47
C LYS A 38 -30.81 7.24 -44.90
N ASN A 39 -31.84 7.08 -44.06
CA ASN A 39 -33.19 7.53 -44.37
C ASN A 39 -33.33 9.03 -44.09
N LEU A 40 -34.13 9.72 -44.91
CA LEU A 40 -34.31 11.18 -44.90
C LEU A 40 -34.93 11.73 -43.61
N ASN A 41 -35.54 10.87 -42.78
CA ASN A 41 -35.92 11.19 -41.42
C ASN A 41 -34.77 10.80 -40.49
N ILE A 42 -34.28 11.75 -39.70
CA ILE A 42 -33.08 11.60 -38.85
C ILE A 42 -33.36 10.56 -37.75
N ASP A 43 -33.12 9.29 -38.05
CA ASP A 43 -33.17 8.21 -37.05
C ASP A 43 -31.75 7.85 -36.63
N TYR A 44 -31.44 8.12 -35.36
CA TYR A 44 -30.21 7.70 -34.70
C TYR A 44 -30.36 6.28 -34.16
N LEU A 45 -29.36 5.44 -34.41
CA LEU A 45 -29.24 4.09 -33.85
C LEU A 45 -28.12 4.04 -32.82
N ILE A 46 -28.46 3.65 -31.60
CA ILE A 46 -27.55 3.57 -30.47
C ILE A 46 -27.33 2.11 -30.10
N SER A 47 -26.10 1.74 -29.77
CA SER A 47 -25.83 0.39 -29.30
C SER A 47 -26.24 0.26 -27.83
N PRO A 48 -26.84 -0.87 -27.40
CA PRO A 48 -27.20 -1.07 -26.00
C PRO A 48 -26.01 -0.94 -25.04
N GLY A 49 -24.81 -1.37 -25.46
CA GLY A 49 -23.60 -1.25 -24.64
C GLY A 49 -23.15 0.19 -24.41
N GLU A 50 -23.23 1.04 -25.45
CA GLU A 50 -22.92 2.47 -25.32
C GLU A 50 -23.97 3.18 -24.46
N LEU A 51 -25.25 2.83 -24.62
CA LEU A 51 -26.33 3.37 -23.78
C LEU A 51 -26.15 2.98 -22.30
N ALA A 52 -25.89 1.71 -22.01
CA ALA A 52 -25.66 1.25 -20.64
C ALA A 52 -24.46 1.95 -19.99
N SER A 53 -23.36 2.11 -20.75
CA SER A 53 -22.17 2.83 -20.28
C SER A 53 -22.49 4.31 -19.98
N PHE A 54 -23.29 4.94 -20.83
CA PHE A 54 -23.74 6.32 -20.64
C PHE A 54 -24.65 6.47 -19.41
N ILE A 55 -25.62 5.57 -19.22
CA ILE A 55 -26.53 5.55 -18.06
C ILE A 55 -25.72 5.42 -16.76
N LEU A 56 -24.81 4.44 -16.70
CA LEU A 56 -23.94 4.24 -15.54
C LEU A 56 -23.12 5.50 -15.24
N LYS A 57 -22.53 6.11 -16.28
CA LYS A 57 -21.77 7.35 -16.11
C LYS A 57 -22.65 8.48 -15.57
N LYS A 58 -23.87 8.64 -16.07
CA LYS A 58 -24.81 9.68 -15.60
C LYS A 58 -25.24 9.47 -14.16
N GLN A 59 -25.57 8.24 -13.78
CA GLN A 59 -25.93 7.91 -12.40
C GLN A 59 -24.77 8.12 -11.43
N ILE A 60 -23.53 7.89 -11.87
CA ILE A 60 -22.35 8.18 -11.05
C ILE A 60 -22.13 9.70 -10.98
N GLU A 61 -22.23 10.44 -12.08
CA GLU A 61 -22.15 11.91 -12.09
C GLU A 61 -23.17 12.53 -11.12
N ASP A 62 -24.42 12.07 -11.14
CA ASP A 62 -25.47 12.60 -10.27
C ASP A 62 -25.26 12.23 -8.79
N ARG A 63 -24.80 11.00 -8.51
CA ARG A 63 -24.39 10.61 -7.14
C ARG A 63 -23.19 11.43 -6.67
N CYS A 64 -22.16 11.60 -7.50
CA CYS A 64 -20.99 12.42 -7.20
C CYS A 64 -21.40 13.87 -6.88
N ARG A 65 -22.32 14.46 -7.67
CA ARG A 65 -22.90 15.78 -7.37
C ARG A 65 -23.65 15.80 -6.04
N GLN A 66 -24.45 14.78 -5.75
CA GLN A 66 -25.21 14.67 -4.50
C GLN A 66 -24.31 14.65 -3.26
N PHE A 67 -23.14 14.01 -3.36
CA PHE A 67 -22.16 13.94 -2.26
C PHE A 67 -21.09 15.04 -2.31
N GLY A 68 -21.16 15.98 -3.26
CA GLY A 68 -20.16 17.04 -3.43
C GLY A 68 -18.76 16.54 -3.80
N VAL A 69 -18.67 15.35 -4.41
CA VAL A 69 -17.40 14.70 -4.78
C VAL A 69 -17.14 14.94 -6.26
N ASP A 70 -15.96 15.45 -6.61
CA ASP A 70 -15.52 15.54 -8.00
C ASP A 70 -15.30 14.13 -8.56
N PHE A 71 -16.05 13.76 -9.59
CA PHE A 71 -15.97 12.46 -10.27
C PHE A 71 -14.55 12.18 -10.78
N HIS A 72 -13.88 13.19 -11.34
CA HIS A 72 -12.56 12.99 -11.91
C HIS A 72 -11.50 12.76 -10.83
N HIS A 73 -11.66 13.44 -9.70
CA HIS A 73 -10.86 13.19 -8.50
C HIS A 73 -11.10 11.78 -7.95
N TRP A 74 -12.36 11.36 -7.82
CA TRP A 74 -12.71 10.03 -7.33
C TRP A 74 -12.14 8.92 -8.21
N GLU A 75 -12.28 9.05 -9.53
CA GLU A 75 -11.76 8.07 -10.50
C GLU A 75 -10.23 7.95 -10.37
N LYS A 76 -9.52 9.08 -10.30
CA LYS A 76 -8.07 9.10 -10.07
C LYS A 76 -7.70 8.41 -8.75
N THR A 77 -8.35 8.79 -7.65
CA THR A 77 -8.10 8.20 -6.32
C THR A 77 -8.44 6.71 -6.27
N PHE A 78 -9.43 6.26 -7.04
CA PHE A 78 -9.79 4.86 -7.14
C PHE A 78 -8.68 4.03 -7.81
N TYR A 79 -8.16 4.50 -8.94
CA TYR A 79 -7.05 3.83 -9.63
C TYR A 79 -5.75 3.85 -8.80
N GLU A 80 -5.43 4.98 -8.16
CA GLU A 80 -4.29 5.10 -7.26
C GLU A 80 -4.40 4.13 -6.08
N ASN A 81 -5.57 4.04 -5.44
CA ASN A 81 -5.78 3.07 -4.35
C ASN A 81 -5.65 1.63 -4.81
N LYS A 82 -6.09 1.32 -6.04
CA LYS A 82 -5.93 -0.02 -6.60
C LYS A 82 -4.45 -0.37 -6.77
N GLN A 83 -3.65 0.53 -7.34
CA GLN A 83 -2.20 0.33 -7.50
C GLN A 83 -1.50 0.21 -6.15
N LEU A 84 -1.80 1.11 -5.20
CA LEU A 84 -1.23 1.06 -3.86
C LEU A 84 -1.55 -0.25 -3.15
N LYS A 85 -2.74 -0.82 -3.36
CA LYS A 85 -3.12 -2.10 -2.78
C LYS A 85 -2.31 -3.26 -3.35
N GLU A 86 -2.06 -3.27 -4.66
CA GLU A 86 -1.21 -4.25 -5.33
C GLU A 86 0.23 -4.16 -4.81
N GLU A 87 0.81 -2.96 -4.76
CA GLU A 87 2.15 -2.73 -4.21
C GLU A 87 2.26 -3.17 -2.74
N ASN A 88 1.24 -2.92 -1.93
CA ASN A 88 1.24 -3.31 -0.52
C ASN A 88 1.26 -4.83 -0.36
N GLU A 89 0.50 -5.56 -1.17
CA GLU A 89 0.54 -7.03 -1.17
C GLU A 89 1.91 -7.55 -1.61
N GLU A 90 2.52 -6.97 -2.65
CA GLU A 90 3.89 -7.33 -3.05
C GLU A 90 4.89 -7.10 -1.91
N LEU A 91 4.85 -5.94 -1.25
CA LEU A 91 5.73 -5.63 -0.13
C LEU A 91 5.55 -6.61 1.03
N LYS A 92 4.30 -6.96 1.38
CA LYS A 92 4.02 -7.98 2.41
C LYS A 92 4.63 -9.33 2.06
N THR A 93 4.55 -9.76 0.80
CA THR A 93 5.16 -11.03 0.38
C THR A 93 6.69 -10.99 0.50
N LYS A 94 7.33 -9.90 0.07
CA LYS A 94 8.79 -9.70 0.22
C LYS A 94 9.21 -9.76 1.68
N VAL A 95 8.50 -9.04 2.56
CA VAL A 95 8.76 -9.07 4.01
C VAL A 95 8.64 -10.48 4.58
N ARG A 96 7.62 -11.25 4.19
CA ARG A 96 7.43 -12.62 4.65
C ARG A 96 8.56 -13.56 4.21
N ILE A 97 9.04 -13.40 2.96
CA ILE A 97 10.18 -14.15 2.45
C ILE A 97 11.43 -13.83 3.27
N GLU A 98 11.74 -12.55 3.48
CA GLU A 98 12.91 -12.13 4.24
C GLU A 98 12.85 -12.60 5.70
N GLN A 99 11.68 -12.50 6.35
CA GLN A 99 11.48 -13.05 7.69
C GLN A 99 11.75 -14.56 7.75
N THR A 100 11.35 -15.30 6.70
CA THR A 100 11.58 -16.75 6.63
C THR A 100 13.06 -17.06 6.45
N LYS A 101 13.77 -16.30 5.59
CA LYS A 101 15.22 -16.40 5.44
C LYS A 101 15.96 -16.15 6.75
N VAL A 102 15.62 -15.07 7.46
CA VAL A 102 16.23 -14.73 8.76
C VAL A 102 16.00 -15.85 9.78
N ARG A 103 14.80 -16.42 9.84
CA ARG A 103 14.52 -17.58 10.71
C ARG A 103 15.37 -18.79 10.33
N GLY A 104 15.54 -19.06 9.05
CA GLY A 104 16.40 -20.13 8.54
C GLY A 104 17.87 -19.92 8.93
N LEU A 105 18.42 -18.74 8.65
CA LEU A 105 19.79 -18.37 8.98
C LEU A 105 20.06 -18.44 10.49
N LYS A 106 19.12 -17.99 11.33
CA LYS A 106 19.24 -18.11 12.79
C LYS A 106 19.34 -19.57 13.23
N ARG A 107 18.57 -20.48 12.63
CA ARG A 107 18.64 -21.92 12.94
C ARG A 107 19.97 -22.53 12.49
N MET A 108 20.46 -22.15 11.30
CA MET A 108 21.77 -22.61 10.81
C MET A 108 22.90 -22.14 11.72
N LEU A 109 22.90 -20.86 12.10
CA LEU A 109 23.88 -20.30 13.01
C LEU A 109 23.85 -20.99 14.39
N GLN A 110 22.66 -21.29 14.92
CA GLN A 110 22.52 -22.06 16.16
C GLN A 110 23.07 -23.48 16.01
N ALA A 111 22.86 -24.13 14.86
CA ALA A 111 23.41 -25.46 14.60
C ALA A 111 24.95 -25.42 14.49
N GLU A 112 25.52 -24.40 13.85
CA GLU A 112 26.97 -24.20 13.82
C GLU A 112 27.56 -24.00 15.22
N TYR A 113 26.94 -23.15 16.05
CA TYR A 113 27.37 -22.95 17.43
C TYR A 113 27.20 -24.18 18.31
N ALA A 114 26.27 -25.09 17.99
CA ALA A 114 26.13 -26.36 18.70
C ALA A 114 27.19 -27.40 18.30
N LEU A 115 27.78 -27.25 17.11
CA LEU A 115 28.83 -28.14 16.59
C LEU A 115 30.24 -27.62 16.91
N ALA A 116 30.40 -26.31 17.10
CA ALA A 116 31.64 -25.70 17.56
C ALA A 116 31.69 -25.74 19.10
N ASP A 117 32.77 -26.25 19.68
CA ASP A 117 33.04 -26.04 21.11
C ASP A 117 33.18 -24.52 21.34
N PRO A 118 32.29 -23.89 22.14
CA PRO A 118 32.35 -22.46 22.31
C PRO A 118 33.66 -22.11 23.02
N PRO A 119 34.51 -21.21 22.46
CA PRO A 119 35.55 -20.60 23.28
C PRO A 119 34.85 -19.94 24.47
N PRO A 120 35.41 -20.05 25.69
CA PRO A 120 34.77 -19.46 26.88
C PRO A 120 34.44 -18.00 26.58
N LEU A 121 33.17 -17.61 26.75
CA LEU A 121 32.68 -16.29 26.41
C LEU A 121 33.34 -15.25 27.33
N THR A 122 34.49 -14.73 26.92
CA THR A 122 35.26 -13.74 27.67
C THR A 122 34.68 -12.34 27.44
N TYR A 123 34.75 -11.47 28.46
CA TYR A 123 34.32 -10.08 28.34
C TYR A 123 35.05 -9.31 27.23
N ALA A 124 36.28 -9.71 26.91
CA ALA A 124 37.05 -9.21 25.78
C ALA A 124 36.33 -9.47 24.44
N THR A 125 35.91 -10.71 24.22
CA THR A 125 35.18 -11.15 23.03
C THR A 125 33.82 -10.46 22.91
N LEU A 126 33.11 -10.26 24.04
CA LEU A 126 31.84 -9.53 24.09
C LEU A 126 31.97 -8.07 23.63
N LEU A 127 33.11 -7.45 23.92
CA LEU A 127 33.42 -6.06 23.58
C LEU A 127 34.15 -5.91 22.23
N GLY A 128 34.42 -7.01 21.51
CA GLY A 128 35.20 -7.00 20.28
C GLY A 128 36.67 -6.61 20.49
N LEU A 129 37.21 -6.81 21.71
CA LEU A 129 38.59 -6.55 22.07
C LEU A 129 39.47 -7.80 21.85
N GLU A 130 40.77 -7.59 21.67
CA GLU A 130 41.76 -8.67 21.59
C GLU A 130 41.76 -9.55 22.85
N MET A 131 42.23 -10.80 22.75
CA MET A 131 42.29 -11.70 23.90
C MET A 131 43.25 -11.14 24.96
N ASP A 132 42.72 -10.91 26.17
CA ASP A 132 43.40 -10.33 27.34
C ASP A 132 43.63 -8.79 27.31
N PRO A 133 42.56 -7.98 27.15
CA PRO A 133 42.67 -6.53 27.15
C PRO A 133 42.82 -6.01 28.58
N ASP A 134 43.63 -4.96 28.74
CA ASP A 134 43.79 -4.26 30.02
C ASP A 134 42.44 -3.92 30.65
N LYS A 135 42.31 -4.13 31.96
CA LYS A 135 41.08 -3.86 32.73
C LYS A 135 40.58 -2.42 32.55
N GLU A 136 41.48 -1.46 32.33
CA GLU A 136 41.12 -0.08 32.05
C GLU A 136 40.47 0.11 30.67
N ILE A 137 40.96 -0.60 29.65
CA ILE A 137 40.41 -0.57 28.29
C ILE A 137 39.02 -1.18 28.30
N MET A 138 38.84 -2.34 28.95
CA MET A 138 37.51 -2.93 29.15
C MET A 138 36.54 -1.98 29.83
N LYS A 139 36.98 -1.30 30.91
CA LYS A 139 36.14 -0.33 31.62
C LYS A 139 35.76 0.87 30.76
N LYS A 140 36.65 1.34 29.88
CA LYS A 140 36.35 2.43 28.94
C LYS A 140 35.29 2.02 27.92
N GLU A 141 35.41 0.82 27.35
CA GLU A 141 34.44 0.32 26.37
C GLU A 141 33.06 0.06 26.99
N PHE A 142 32.99 -0.59 28.17
CA PHE A 142 31.73 -0.73 28.89
C PHE A 142 31.08 0.63 29.22
N LYS A 143 31.87 1.63 29.61
CA LYS A 143 31.33 2.99 29.87
C LYS A 143 30.78 3.66 28.61
N LYS A 144 31.35 3.41 27.43
CA LYS A 144 30.80 3.93 26.17
C LYS A 144 29.45 3.28 25.87
N ILE A 145 29.35 1.96 26.02
CA ILE A 145 28.11 1.20 25.82
C ILE A 145 27.03 1.67 26.80
N LEU A 146 27.35 1.78 28.10
CA LEU A 146 26.41 2.28 29.11
C LEU A 146 25.94 3.71 28.83
N LYS A 147 26.83 4.58 28.35
CA LYS A 147 26.48 5.96 27.95
C LYS A 147 25.55 6.02 26.73
N ALA A 148 25.63 5.04 25.83
CA ALA A 148 24.76 4.95 24.66
C ALA A 148 23.41 4.31 24.99
N LEU A 149 23.40 3.33 25.90
CA LEU A 149 22.20 2.61 26.33
C LEU A 149 21.43 3.32 27.45
N HIS A 150 21.92 4.43 27.99
CA HIS A 150 21.29 5.11 29.13
C HIS A 150 19.85 5.57 28.80
N PRO A 151 18.84 5.26 29.65
CA PRO A 151 17.45 5.64 29.42
C PRO A 151 17.25 7.14 29.19
N ASP A 152 17.92 7.99 29.98
CA ASP A 152 17.87 9.46 29.84
C ASP A 152 18.40 9.99 28.50
N ARG A 153 19.06 9.14 27.69
CA ARG A 153 19.54 9.47 26.34
C ARG A 153 18.72 8.79 25.24
N GLY A 154 17.57 8.23 25.59
CA GLY A 154 16.73 7.45 24.67
C GLY A 154 17.23 6.04 24.42
N GLY A 155 18.13 5.52 25.27
CA GLY A 155 18.64 4.16 25.20
C GLY A 155 17.71 3.12 25.84
N ASP A 156 17.96 1.84 25.54
CA ASP A 156 17.16 0.73 26.07
C ASP A 156 17.54 0.40 27.53
N GLU A 157 16.61 0.66 28.45
CA GLU A 157 16.77 0.41 29.89
C GLU A 157 17.09 -1.05 30.22
N ARG A 158 16.53 -2.01 29.48
CA ARG A 158 16.76 -3.43 29.73
C ARG A 158 18.18 -3.82 29.37
N LEU A 159 18.66 -3.33 28.22
CA LEU A 159 20.04 -3.55 27.81
C LEU A 159 21.01 -2.82 28.74
N PHE A 160 20.69 -1.59 29.16
CA PHE A 160 21.50 -0.84 30.12
C PHE A 160 21.72 -1.64 31.41
N ARG A 161 20.67 -2.23 31.99
CA ARG A 161 20.77 -3.04 33.21
C ARG A 161 21.68 -4.25 33.03
N VAL A 162 21.54 -4.99 31.93
CA VAL A 162 22.37 -6.17 31.63
C VAL A 162 23.84 -5.79 31.50
N PHE A 163 24.16 -4.75 30.73
CA PHE A 163 25.54 -4.30 30.55
C PHE A 163 26.13 -3.68 31.84
N TYR A 164 25.30 -3.09 32.70
CA TYR A 164 25.72 -2.54 33.99
C TYR A 164 26.10 -3.66 34.97
N GLU A 165 25.35 -4.77 34.98
CA GLU A 165 25.70 -5.97 35.74
C GLU A 165 27.02 -6.59 35.27
N HIS A 166 27.30 -6.59 33.97
CA HIS A 166 28.60 -7.04 33.44
C HIS A 166 29.74 -6.09 33.80
N TYR A 167 29.53 -4.77 33.71
CA TYR A 167 30.51 -3.77 34.11
C TYR A 167 30.90 -3.87 35.60
N THR A 168 29.93 -4.15 36.47
CA THR A 168 30.17 -4.31 37.91
C THR A 168 30.87 -5.63 38.26
N LYS A 169 30.57 -6.72 37.54
CA LYS A 169 31.29 -8.00 37.67
C LYS A 169 32.72 -7.96 37.11
N ALA A 170 32.98 -7.08 36.14
CA ALA A 170 34.31 -6.83 35.59
C ALA A 170 35.14 -5.80 36.41
N LYS A 171 34.59 -5.29 37.53
CA LYS A 171 35.26 -4.30 38.39
C LYS A 171 36.42 -4.90 39.16
#